data_AF-A0A800J382-F1
#
_entry.id   AF-A0A800J382-F1
#
_cell.length_a   1.000
_cell.length_b   1.000
_cell.length_c   1.000
_cell.angle_alpha   90.00
_cell.angle_beta   90.00
_cell.angle_gamma   90.00
#
_symmetry.space_group_name_H-M   'P 1'
#
loop_
_entity.id
_entity.type
_entity.pdbx_description
1 polymer ?
#
loop_
_entity_poly.entity_id
_entity_poly.type
_entity_poly.pdbx_seq_one_letter_code
_entity_poly.pdbx_strand_id
1 'polypeptide(L)'
;MAQRKTKKTPAAKTKRNASARRRSARMPFERRNYVLLLAAIGLVVAGYAVMLVDNAVSDNPVDSPLSLTLAPLLLLGGYLGVIWAILAGLGGPEDTAETVPAAEPAEA
;
A
#
# COMPACT_ATOMS: atom_id res chain seq x y z
N MET A 1 -1.52 -71.52 18.00
CA MET A 1 -0.88 -70.44 17.23
C MET A 1 -1.60 -69.13 17.54
N ALA A 2 -0.85 -68.12 17.95
CA ALA A 2 -1.34 -66.84 18.45
C ALA A 2 -1.28 -65.76 17.35
N GLN A 3 -2.26 -64.86 17.31
CA GLN A 3 -2.10 -63.53 16.69
C GLN A 3 -2.67 -62.48 17.65
N ARG A 4 -1.81 -61.51 17.95
CA ARG A 4 -1.87 -60.53 19.04
C ARG A 4 -2.72 -59.31 18.66
N LYS A 5 -3.41 -58.76 19.66
CA LYS A 5 -4.02 -57.41 19.66
C LYS A 5 -3.00 -56.35 19.23
N THR A 6 -3.40 -55.37 18.42
CA THR A 6 -3.00 -53.96 18.60
C THR A 6 -4.06 -53.01 18.05
N LYS A 7 -4.80 -52.35 18.96
CA LYS A 7 -5.49 -51.08 18.68
C LYS A 7 -4.43 -50.04 18.31
N LYS A 8 -4.55 -49.40 17.15
CA LYS A 8 -3.75 -48.22 16.79
C LYS A 8 -4.67 -46.99 16.81
N THR A 9 -4.65 -46.26 17.91
CA THR A 9 -4.87 -44.81 17.91
C THR A 9 -3.72 -44.23 18.71
N PRO A 10 -2.78 -43.53 18.06
CA PRO A 10 -2.84 -42.06 18.03
C PRO A 10 -2.36 -41.55 16.64
N ALA A 11 -2.47 -40.31 16.22
CA ALA A 11 -2.54 -39.06 16.92
C ALA A 11 -3.31 -38.08 16.02
N ALA A 12 -4.08 -37.20 16.65
CA ALA A 12 -4.60 -36.01 16.02
C ALA A 12 -3.46 -35.31 15.27
N LYS A 13 -3.57 -35.20 13.94
CA LYS A 13 -2.77 -34.25 13.15
C LYS A 13 -3.31 -32.86 13.43
N THR A 14 -3.10 -32.42 14.64
CA THR A 14 -3.02 -31.02 15.00
C THR A 14 -1.98 -30.40 14.08
N LYS A 15 -2.43 -29.78 12.99
CA LYS A 15 -1.68 -28.75 12.27
C LYS A 15 -1.63 -27.50 13.16
N ARG A 16 -1.05 -27.62 14.35
CA ARG A 16 -0.48 -26.46 15.04
C ARG A 16 0.91 -26.36 14.45
N ASN A 17 1.14 -25.30 13.71
CA ASN A 17 2.22 -24.36 13.97
C ASN A 17 2.44 -23.49 12.75
N ALA A 18 2.69 -22.22 13.05
CA ALA A 18 3.15 -21.20 12.13
C ALA A 18 2.07 -20.50 11.27
N SER A 19 0.87 -20.31 11.81
CA SER A 19 0.33 -18.93 11.86
C SER A 19 1.11 -18.13 12.91
N ALA A 20 2.45 -18.21 12.85
CA ALA A 20 3.29 -17.13 13.24
C ALA A 20 2.72 -16.01 12.39
N ARG A 21 2.01 -15.12 13.07
CA ARG A 21 1.76 -13.76 12.69
C ARG A 21 3.11 -13.28 12.16
N ARG A 22 3.39 -13.57 10.89
CA ARG A 22 4.26 -12.76 10.07
C ARG A 22 3.53 -11.45 10.29
N ARG A 23 4.05 -10.61 11.20
CA ARG A 23 3.99 -9.19 11.02
C ARG A 23 4.48 -9.08 9.60
N SER A 24 3.53 -9.15 8.66
CA SER A 24 3.80 -9.02 7.25
C SER A 24 4.43 -7.67 7.28
N ALA A 25 5.76 -7.63 7.17
CA ALA A 25 6.48 -6.39 7.03
C ALA A 25 5.82 -5.83 5.79
N ARG A 26 4.81 -4.98 6.02
CA ARG A 26 3.84 -4.60 5.01
C ARG A 26 4.70 -3.72 4.15
N MET A 27 5.23 -4.33 3.11
CA MET A 27 6.23 -3.68 2.31
C MET A 27 5.55 -2.42 1.81
N PRO A 28 6.19 -1.25 1.95
CA PRO A 28 5.60 0.02 1.55
C PRO A 28 5.14 0.00 0.09
N PHE A 29 5.60 -0.98 -0.70
CA PHE A 29 5.23 -1.23 -2.08
C PHE A 29 4.27 -2.42 -2.25
N GLU A 30 3.04 -2.30 -1.74
CA GLU A 30 1.97 -3.25 -2.02
C GLU A 30 1.46 -3.10 -3.47
N ARG A 31 0.87 -4.15 -4.07
CA ARG A 31 0.42 -4.11 -5.50
C ARG A 31 -0.48 -2.91 -5.81
N ARG A 32 -1.38 -2.55 -4.89
CA ARG A 32 -2.26 -1.39 -5.01
C ARG A 32 -1.47 -0.08 -5.04
N ASN A 33 -0.40 -0.03 -4.28
CA ASN A 33 0.46 1.14 -4.17
C ASN A 33 1.31 1.37 -5.43
N TYR A 34 1.69 0.29 -6.11
CA TYR A 34 2.33 0.37 -7.44
C TYR A 34 1.41 0.97 -8.50
N VAL A 35 0.12 0.64 -8.49
CA VAL A 35 -0.84 1.22 -9.45
C VAL A 35 -0.99 2.72 -9.22
N LEU A 36 -1.06 3.14 -7.95
CA LEU A 36 -1.11 4.56 -7.57
C LEU A 36 0.17 5.31 -7.96
N LEU A 37 1.34 4.68 -7.71
CA LEU A 37 2.63 5.24 -8.13
C LEU A 37 2.71 5.38 -9.65
N LEU A 38 2.27 4.37 -10.41
CA LEU A 38 2.25 4.42 -11.87
C LEU A 38 1.33 5.52 -12.38
N ALA A 39 0.15 5.68 -11.78
CA ALA A 39 -0.78 6.76 -12.12
C ALA A 39 -0.17 8.14 -11.85
N ALA A 40 0.49 8.32 -10.70
CA ALA A 40 1.16 9.57 -10.35
C ALA A 40 2.30 9.93 -11.32
N ILE A 41 3.13 8.94 -11.68
CA ILE A 41 4.17 9.11 -12.69
C ILE A 41 3.55 9.47 -14.04
N GLY A 42 2.48 8.79 -14.44
CA GLY A 42 1.73 9.10 -15.67
C GLY A 42 1.23 10.54 -15.69
N LEU A 43 0.79 11.07 -14.55
CA LEU A 43 0.31 12.45 -14.42
C LEU A 43 1.46 13.47 -14.57
N VAL A 44 2.65 13.16 -14.04
CA VAL A 44 3.86 13.96 -14.27
C VAL A 44 4.24 13.96 -15.75
N VAL A 45 4.27 12.78 -16.38
CA VAL A 45 4.55 12.65 -17.81
C VAL A 45 3.52 13.42 -18.65
N ALA A 46 2.24 13.35 -18.29
CA ALA A 46 1.19 14.12 -18.95
C ALA A 46 1.41 15.64 -18.81
N GLY A 47 1.81 16.12 -17.63
CA GLY A 47 2.16 17.53 -17.43
C GLY A 47 3.29 18.01 -18.36
N TYR A 48 4.35 17.21 -18.50
CA TYR A 48 5.43 17.49 -19.45
C TYR A 48 4.99 17.35 -20.91
N ALA A 49 4.14 16.38 -21.22
CA ALA A 49 3.63 16.18 -22.57
C ALA A 49 2.76 17.37 -23.02
N VAL A 50 1.93 17.92 -22.12
CA VAL A 50 1.17 19.15 -22.38
C VAL A 50 2.12 20.30 -22.72
N MET A 51 3.17 20.48 -21.91
CA MET A 51 4.18 21.52 -22.15
C MET A 51 4.92 21.32 -23.48
N LEU A 52 5.23 20.07 -23.84
CA LEU A 52 5.91 19.72 -25.09
C LEU A 52 5.03 19.98 -26.32
N VAL A 53 3.75 19.60 -26.26
CA VAL A 53 2.79 19.82 -27.35
C VAL A 53 2.52 21.31 -27.52
N ASP A 54 2.34 22.04 -26.44
CA ASP A 54 2.11 23.49 -26.48
C ASP A 54 3.30 24.23 -27.10
N ASN A 55 4.52 23.82 -26.76
CA ASN A 55 5.75 24.36 -27.36
C ASN A 55 5.91 24.00 -28.85
N ALA A 56 5.26 22.95 -29.34
CA ALA A 56 5.35 22.49 -30.73
C ALA A 56 4.27 23.08 -31.65
N VAL A 57 3.16 23.56 -31.09
CA VAL A 57 1.96 24.00 -31.85
C VAL A 57 1.74 25.51 -31.75
N SER A 58 2.22 26.16 -30.68
CA SER A 58 1.94 27.56 -30.41
C SER A 58 3.12 28.46 -30.80
N ASP A 59 2.85 29.52 -31.58
CA ASP A 59 3.86 30.54 -31.97
C ASP A 59 4.46 31.28 -30.77
N ASN A 60 3.77 31.27 -29.61
CA ASN A 60 4.27 31.75 -28.32
C ASN A 60 4.23 30.62 -27.28
N PRO A 61 5.32 29.83 -27.12
CA PRO A 61 5.34 28.62 -26.30
C PRO A 61 5.19 28.86 -24.78
N VAL A 62 5.30 30.12 -24.34
CA VAL A 62 5.26 30.51 -22.92
C VAL A 62 3.97 31.24 -22.51
N ASP A 63 3.15 31.71 -23.45
CA ASP A 63 1.95 32.51 -23.16
C ASP A 63 0.64 31.72 -23.22
N SER A 64 0.71 30.44 -23.60
CA SER A 64 -0.47 29.58 -23.60
C SER A 64 -0.97 29.34 -22.16
N PRO A 65 -2.23 29.72 -21.85
CA PRO A 65 -2.76 29.61 -20.49
C PRO A 65 -2.84 28.15 -20.01
N LEU A 66 -2.86 27.19 -20.93
CA LEU A 66 -2.81 25.75 -20.63
C LEU A 66 -1.46 25.35 -20.04
N SER A 67 -0.33 25.62 -20.68
CA SER A 67 0.98 25.33 -20.09
C SER A 67 1.23 26.11 -18.80
N LEU A 68 0.79 27.38 -18.73
CA LEU A 68 1.07 28.24 -17.57
C LEU A 68 0.34 27.81 -16.29
N THR A 69 -0.86 27.22 -16.40
CA THR A 69 -1.68 26.82 -15.24
C THR A 69 -1.85 25.32 -15.12
N LEU A 70 -2.14 24.63 -16.22
CA LEU A 70 -2.47 23.20 -16.22
C LEU A 70 -1.23 22.34 -15.98
N ALA A 71 -0.09 22.66 -16.61
CA ALA A 71 1.14 21.90 -16.43
C ALA A 71 1.64 21.95 -14.96
N PRO A 72 1.78 23.12 -14.30
CA PRO A 72 2.17 23.13 -12.89
C PRO A 72 1.14 22.44 -11.97
N LEU A 73 -0.16 22.49 -12.28
CA LEU A 73 -1.18 21.77 -11.51
C LEU A 73 -1.04 20.24 -11.65
N LEU A 74 -0.80 19.76 -12.87
CA LEU A 74 -0.53 18.35 -13.17
C LEU A 74 0.75 17.89 -12.46
N LEU A 75 1.85 18.64 -12.56
CA LEU A 75 3.07 18.29 -11.85
C LEU A 75 2.83 18.24 -10.33
N LEU A 76 2.16 19.24 -9.75
CA LEU A 76 1.86 19.29 -8.32
C LEU A 76 1.03 18.07 -7.89
N GLY A 77 -0.04 17.75 -8.62
CA GLY A 77 -0.87 16.57 -8.36
C GLY A 77 -0.09 15.26 -8.50
N GLY A 78 0.78 15.17 -9.50
CA GLY A 78 1.67 14.02 -9.71
C GLY A 78 2.63 13.82 -8.54
N TYR A 79 3.31 14.87 -8.09
CA TYR A 79 4.23 14.80 -6.95
C TYR A 79 3.51 14.44 -5.65
N LEU A 80 2.36 15.05 -5.37
CA LEU A 80 1.53 14.69 -4.22
C LEU A 80 1.06 13.23 -4.29
N GLY A 81 0.70 12.75 -5.49
CA GLY A 81 0.33 11.36 -5.72
C GLY A 81 1.48 10.38 -5.46
N VAL A 82 2.71 10.73 -5.83
CA VAL A 82 3.91 9.91 -5.52
C VAL A 82 4.12 9.84 -4.00
N ILE A 83 4.04 10.97 -3.31
CA ILE A 83 4.18 11.04 -1.85
C ILE A 83 3.09 10.19 -1.17
N TRP A 84 1.83 10.35 -1.60
CA TRP A 84 0.72 9.60 -1.04
C TRP A 84 0.83 8.11 -1.29
N ALA A 85 1.24 7.69 -2.49
CA ALA A 85 1.54 6.30 -2.78
C ALA A 85 2.59 5.81 -1.76
N ILE A 86 3.77 6.39 -1.70
CA ILE A 86 4.84 5.92 -0.79
C ILE A 86 4.38 5.84 0.67
N LEU A 87 3.66 6.85 1.18
CA LEU A 87 3.19 6.91 2.56
C LEU A 87 2.01 5.98 2.88
N ALA A 88 1.10 5.73 1.94
CA ALA A 88 -0.05 4.84 2.14
C ALA A 88 0.37 3.38 2.39
N GLY A 89 1.56 2.99 1.92
CA GLY A 89 2.17 1.71 2.26
C GLY A 89 2.71 1.61 3.68
N LEU A 90 2.92 2.74 4.38
CA LEU A 90 3.57 2.81 5.69
C LEU A 90 2.60 2.76 6.87
N GLY A 91 1.34 3.19 6.70
CA GLY A 91 0.32 3.22 7.75
C GLY A 91 -0.54 1.96 7.80
N GLY A 92 -0.20 1.03 8.69
CA GLY A 92 -1.07 -0.09 9.07
C GLY A 92 -1.83 0.23 10.37
N PRO A 93 -3.16 0.04 10.46
CA PRO A 93 -3.97 0.37 11.63
C PRO A 93 -3.80 -0.55 12.86
N GLU A 94 -2.63 -1.19 13.05
CA GLU A 94 -2.40 -2.13 14.16
C GLU A 94 -1.58 -1.56 15.33
N ASP A 95 -1.27 -0.26 15.36
CA ASP A 95 -0.43 0.35 16.42
C ASP A 95 -1.25 1.07 17.52
N THR A 96 -2.55 0.81 17.61
CA THR A 96 -3.45 1.50 18.57
C THR A 96 -4.17 0.52 19.52
N ALA A 97 -3.82 -0.76 19.50
CA ALA A 97 -4.50 -1.79 20.29
C ALA A 97 -3.71 -2.28 21.52
N GLU A 98 -2.72 -1.52 21.99
CA GLU A 98 -1.92 -1.90 23.15
C GLU A 98 -1.77 -0.70 24.09
N THR A 99 -2.83 -0.37 24.83
CA THR A 99 -2.80 0.16 26.22
C THR A 99 -4.19 0.61 26.65
N VAL A 100 -5.05 -0.33 27.03
CA VAL A 100 -5.94 -0.12 28.18
C VAL A 100 -5.94 -1.44 28.94
N PRO A 101 -5.16 -1.59 30.03
CA PRO A 101 -5.31 -2.76 30.88
C PRO A 101 -6.75 -2.74 31.38
N ALA A 102 -7.47 -3.82 31.09
CA ALA A 102 -8.77 -4.08 31.65
C ALA A 102 -8.65 -3.94 33.17
N ALA A 103 -9.20 -2.86 33.71
CA ALA A 103 -9.44 -2.74 35.14
C ALA A 103 -10.28 -3.97 35.53
N GLU A 104 -9.68 -4.82 36.35
CA GLU A 104 -10.25 -6.04 36.89
C GLU A 104 -11.68 -5.79 37.40
N PRO A 105 -12.68 -6.56 36.96
CA PRO A 105 -13.92 -6.67 37.70
C PRO A 105 -13.74 -7.72 38.80
N ALA A 106 -14.28 -7.41 39.99
CA ALA A 106 -14.62 -8.30 41.11
C ALA A 106 -13.56 -8.56 42.19
N GLU A 107 -13.73 -7.89 43.33
CA GLU A 107 -14.03 -8.52 44.65
C GLU A 107 -15.02 -7.56 45.35
N ALA A 108 -16.30 -7.94 45.53
CA ALA A 108 -16.88 -8.74 46.63
C ALA A 108 -16.91 -8.00 47.97
#